data_AF-A0A1Y3UXR0-F1
#
_entry.id   AF-A0A1Y3UXR0-F1
#
_cell.length_a   1.000
_cell.length_b   1.000
_cell.length_c   1.000
_cell.angle_alpha   90.00
_cell.angle_beta   90.00
_cell.angle_gamma   90.00
#
_symmetry.space_group_name_H-M   'P 1'
#
loop_
_entity.id
_entity.type
_entity.pdbx_description
1 polymer ?
#
loop_
_entity_poly.entity_id
_entity_poly.type
_entity_poly.pdbx_seq_one_letter_code
_entity_poly.pdbx_strand_id
1 'polypeptide(L)'
;MNEISMIWVTAAVGLGSSLITLICTKIIDICQEKKKFKRELFKLIFERKTSVVENAMSWYQEALDNYRMLQMSCTAFQEGCENYAMARLYIACQHSDKLFKEAPSRLNPIYLYYDFSKVEQRYKSSESIDEINDRINKIATLVIRIQSVESDSESIGDSKQELKELLLSLADSFNSQINIILEIQAILRNDYKISL
;
A
#
# COMPACT_ATOMS: atom_id res chain seq x y z
N MET A 1 -42.28 69.98 27.72
CA MET A 1 -42.29 68.52 27.46
C MET A 1 -41.59 68.29 26.12
N ASN A 2 -40.31 67.87 26.09
CA ASN A 2 -39.76 67.09 24.96
C ASN A 2 -38.28 66.67 25.04
N GLU A 3 -37.42 67.26 25.89
CA GLU A 3 -36.00 66.86 25.90
C GLU A 3 -35.74 65.53 26.61
N ILE A 4 -36.36 65.31 27.78
CA ILE A 4 -36.17 64.08 28.56
C ILE A 4 -36.71 62.86 27.80
N SER A 5 -37.87 62.97 27.16
CA SER A 5 -38.45 61.89 26.34
C SER A 5 -37.59 61.56 25.12
N MET A 6 -36.96 62.55 24.49
CA MET A 6 -36.06 62.34 23.35
C MET A 6 -34.76 61.64 23.78
N ILE A 7 -34.21 61.96 24.95
CA ILE A 7 -33.03 61.27 25.51
C ILE A 7 -33.33 59.80 25.81
N TRP A 8 -34.48 59.50 26.43
CA TRP A 8 -34.90 58.11 26.70
C TRP A 8 -35.14 57.30 25.42
N VAL A 9 -35.75 57.90 24.39
CA VAL A 9 -35.94 57.25 23.08
C VAL A 9 -34.59 56.99 22.40
N THR A 10 -33.66 57.95 22.44
CA THR A 10 -32.33 57.80 21.82
C THR A 10 -31.48 56.75 22.55
N ALA A 11 -31.54 56.70 23.89
CA ALA A 11 -30.88 55.69 24.70
C ALA A 11 -31.47 54.28 24.49
N ALA A 12 -32.80 54.15 24.41
CA ALA A 12 -33.47 52.87 24.15
C ALA A 12 -33.17 52.32 22.75
N VAL A 13 -33.13 53.18 21.73
CA VAL A 13 -32.73 52.81 20.36
C VAL A 13 -31.26 52.37 20.32
N GLY A 14 -30.36 53.11 20.99
CA GLY A 14 -28.93 52.76 21.07
C GLY A 14 -28.64 51.44 21.78
N LEU A 15 -29.35 51.15 22.87
CA LEU A 15 -29.26 49.86 23.59
C LEU A 15 -29.86 48.70 22.78
N GLY A 16 -31.00 48.93 22.10
CA GLY A 16 -31.62 47.95 21.22
C GLY A 16 -30.76 47.60 20.01
N SER A 17 -30.16 48.60 19.36
CA SER A 17 -29.22 48.36 18.24
C SER A 17 -27.94 47.65 18.69
N SER A 18 -27.46 47.92 19.90
CA SER A 18 -26.29 47.24 20.48
C SER A 18 -26.55 45.74 20.73
N LEU A 19 -27.71 45.41 21.30
CA LEU A 19 -28.10 44.02 21.56
C LEU A 19 -28.28 43.22 20.25
N ILE A 20 -28.95 43.79 19.25
CA ILE A 20 -29.12 43.15 17.93
C ILE A 20 -27.76 42.93 17.25
N THR A 21 -26.87 43.92 17.32
CA THR A 21 -25.52 43.80 16.77
C THR A 21 -24.75 42.67 17.45
N LEU A 22 -24.84 42.54 18.77
CA LEU A 22 -24.16 41.49 19.54
C LEU A 22 -24.67 40.09 19.16
N ILE A 23 -25.99 39.93 19.00
CA ILE A 23 -26.60 38.67 18.54
C ILE A 23 -26.13 38.32 17.12
N CYS A 24 -26.15 39.28 16.19
CA CYS A 24 -25.68 39.08 14.82
C CYS A 24 -24.19 38.70 14.77
N THR A 25 -23.33 39.40 15.51
CA THR A 25 -21.90 39.07 15.60
C THR A 25 -21.68 37.67 16.16
N LYS A 26 -22.40 37.28 17.22
CA LYS A 26 -22.31 35.92 17.77
C LYS A 26 -22.74 34.84 16.76
N ILE A 27 -23.78 35.08 15.98
CA ILE A 27 -24.20 34.15 14.92
C ILE A 27 -23.12 34.04 13.84
N ILE A 28 -22.54 35.17 13.42
CA ILE A 28 -21.44 35.20 12.44
C ILE A 28 -20.22 34.45 12.97
N ASP A 29 -19.81 34.69 14.21
CA ASP A 29 -18.67 34.03 14.86
C ASP A 29 -18.87 32.51 14.89
N ILE A 30 -20.04 32.04 15.33
CA ILE A 30 -20.37 30.59 15.35
C ILE A 30 -20.34 30.00 13.93
N CYS A 31 -20.85 30.72 12.93
CA CYS A 31 -20.80 30.29 11.55
C CYS A 31 -19.36 30.23 11.00
N GLN A 32 -18.50 31.19 11.38
CA GLN A 32 -17.09 31.21 11.00
C GLN A 32 -16.31 30.09 11.68
N GLU A 33 -16.51 29.86 12.98
CA GLU A 33 -15.91 28.76 13.73
C GLU A 33 -16.30 27.40 13.15
N LYS A 34 -17.58 27.19 12.82
CA LYS A 34 -18.03 25.95 12.14
C LYS A 34 -17.33 25.75 10.79
N LYS A 35 -17.16 26.81 10.00
CA LYS A 35 -16.43 26.75 8.73
C LYS A 35 -14.95 26.45 8.95
N LYS A 36 -14.32 27.08 9.95
CA LYS A 36 -12.92 26.85 10.33
C LYS A 36 -12.70 25.41 10.79
N PHE A 37 -13.53 24.90 11.69
CA PHE A 37 -13.48 23.52 12.17
C PHE A 37 -13.62 22.50 11.03
N LYS A 38 -14.59 22.71 10.12
CA LYS A 38 -14.73 21.85 8.93
C LYS A 38 -13.48 21.85 8.05
N ARG A 39 -12.85 23.00 7.85
CA ARG A 39 -11.61 23.13 7.07
C ARG A 39 -10.44 22.40 7.76
N GLU A 40 -10.30 22.58 9.07
CA GLU A 40 -9.25 21.91 9.85
C GLU A 40 -9.45 20.39 9.86
N LEU A 41 -10.68 19.92 10.05
CA LEU A 41 -11.01 18.49 9.98
C LEU A 41 -10.70 17.91 8.60
N PHE A 42 -11.08 18.60 7.52
CA PHE A 42 -10.78 18.18 6.16
C PHE A 42 -9.26 18.11 5.93
N LYS A 43 -8.51 19.12 6.40
CA LYS A 43 -7.06 19.15 6.32
C LYS A 43 -6.43 17.95 7.03
N LEU A 44 -6.85 17.64 8.26
CA LEU A 44 -6.35 16.49 9.02
C LEU A 44 -6.66 15.16 8.34
N ILE A 45 -7.86 14.99 7.78
CA ILE A 45 -8.23 13.78 7.04
C ILE A 45 -7.39 13.65 5.78
N PHE A 46 -7.19 14.74 5.03
CA PHE A 46 -6.37 14.75 3.83
C PHE A 46 -4.91 14.42 4.14
N GLU A 47 -4.30 15.05 5.16
CA GLU A 47 -2.94 14.75 5.61
C GLU A 47 -2.79 13.28 6.04
N ARG A 48 -3.79 12.74 6.75
CA ARG A 48 -3.78 11.33 7.15
C ARG A 48 -3.93 10.38 5.97
N LYS A 49 -4.85 10.64 5.03
CA LYS A 49 -4.99 9.84 3.79
C LYS A 49 -3.68 9.85 3.00
N THR A 50 -3.06 11.02 2.87
CA THR A 50 -1.76 11.21 2.22
C THR A 50 -0.67 10.36 2.84
N SER A 51 -0.46 10.49 4.15
CA SER A 51 0.58 9.72 4.86
C SER A 51 0.36 8.21 4.72
N VAL A 52 -0.90 7.75 4.77
CA VAL A 52 -1.25 6.34 4.57
C VAL A 52 -0.94 5.87 3.15
N VAL A 53 -1.28 6.67 2.13
CA VAL A 53 -0.99 6.35 0.73
C VAL A 53 0.52 6.31 0.46
N GLU A 54 1.29 7.27 0.98
CA GLU A 54 2.75 7.30 0.82
C GLU A 54 3.42 6.08 1.44
N ASN A 55 3.00 5.70 2.65
CA ASN A 55 3.54 4.53 3.33
C ASN A 55 3.24 3.22 2.58
N ALA A 56 1.99 3.07 2.10
CA ALA A 56 1.58 1.93 1.28
C ALA A 56 2.33 1.90 -0.07
N MET A 57 2.44 3.04 -0.76
CA MET A 57 3.17 3.17 -2.02
C MET A 57 4.63 2.76 -1.89
N SER A 58 5.29 3.18 -0.81
CA SER A 58 6.67 2.78 -0.51
C SER A 58 6.78 1.28 -0.28
N TRP A 59 5.84 0.66 0.45
CA TRP A 59 5.86 -0.79 0.66
C TRP A 59 5.65 -1.53 -0.65
N TYR A 60 4.68 -1.10 -1.47
CA TYR A 60 4.42 -1.68 -2.78
C TYR A 60 5.61 -1.55 -3.72
N GLN A 61 6.36 -0.45 -3.66
CA GLN A 61 7.57 -0.29 -4.46
C GLN A 61 8.67 -1.27 -4.01
N GLU A 62 8.94 -1.36 -2.71
CA GLU A 62 9.92 -2.32 -2.16
C GLU A 62 9.52 -3.77 -2.48
N ALA A 63 8.23 -4.10 -2.40
CA ALA A 63 7.71 -5.43 -2.74
C ALA A 63 7.85 -5.74 -4.24
N LEU A 64 7.55 -4.77 -5.12
CA LEU A 64 7.73 -4.92 -6.56
C LEU A 64 9.19 -5.21 -6.91
N ASP A 65 10.11 -4.44 -6.35
CA ASP A 65 11.55 -4.59 -6.59
C ASP A 65 12.03 -5.96 -6.09
N ASN A 66 11.49 -6.42 -4.95
CA ASN A 66 11.82 -7.74 -4.40
C ASN A 66 11.28 -8.90 -5.25
N TYR A 67 10.03 -8.83 -5.73
CA TYR A 67 9.49 -9.84 -6.65
C TYR A 67 10.27 -9.90 -7.96
N ARG A 68 10.70 -8.76 -8.49
CA ARG A 68 11.57 -8.72 -9.67
C ARG A 68 12.94 -9.33 -9.39
N MET A 69 13.51 -9.09 -8.21
CA MET A 69 14.75 -9.72 -7.79
C MET A 69 14.62 -11.24 -7.71
N LEU A 70 13.53 -11.75 -7.13
CA LEU A 70 13.24 -13.20 -7.09
C LEU A 70 13.13 -13.78 -8.51
N GLN A 71 12.38 -13.13 -9.40
CA GLN A 71 12.19 -13.54 -10.79
C GLN A 71 13.51 -13.59 -11.57
N MET A 72 14.33 -12.53 -11.48
CA MET A 72 15.65 -12.46 -12.11
C MET A 72 16.60 -13.52 -11.57
N SER A 73 16.53 -13.81 -10.28
CA SER A 73 17.41 -14.81 -9.65
C SER A 73 17.03 -16.22 -10.08
N CYS A 74 15.73 -16.53 -10.18
CA CYS A 74 15.25 -17.80 -10.72
C CYS A 74 15.66 -17.97 -12.19
N THR A 75 15.61 -16.90 -13.00
CA THR A 75 15.98 -16.96 -14.42
C THR A 75 17.48 -17.16 -14.62
N ALA A 76 18.32 -16.55 -13.78
CA ALA A 76 19.78 -16.65 -13.89
C ALA A 76 20.34 -18.06 -13.65
N PHE A 77 19.56 -18.97 -13.06
CA PHE A 77 19.91 -20.40 -13.00
C PHE A 77 19.97 -21.07 -14.38
N GLN A 78 19.23 -20.54 -15.37
CA GLN A 78 19.29 -21.02 -16.75
C GLN A 78 20.60 -20.63 -17.43
N GLU A 79 21.13 -19.46 -17.07
CA GLU A 79 22.31 -18.84 -17.70
C GLU A 79 23.64 -19.38 -17.14
N GLY A 80 23.60 -20.44 -16.31
CA GLY A 80 24.80 -21.01 -15.69
C GLY A 80 25.41 -20.14 -14.60
N CYS A 81 24.69 -19.12 -14.11
CA CYS A 81 25.14 -18.18 -13.10
C CYS A 81 24.64 -18.57 -11.68
N GLU A 82 24.70 -19.86 -11.36
CA GLU A 82 24.05 -20.47 -10.17
C GLU A 82 24.50 -19.85 -8.84
N ASN A 83 25.80 -19.64 -8.64
CA ASN A 83 26.33 -19.06 -7.39
C ASN A 83 25.80 -17.63 -7.14
N TYR A 84 25.75 -16.82 -8.21
CA TYR A 84 25.24 -15.45 -8.13
C TYR A 84 23.71 -15.42 -7.99
N ALA A 85 23.01 -16.36 -8.64
CA ALA A 85 21.57 -16.54 -8.49
C ALA A 85 21.19 -16.90 -7.05
N MET A 86 21.91 -17.83 -6.41
CA MET A 86 21.67 -18.23 -5.03
C MET A 86 21.88 -17.10 -4.02
N ALA A 87 22.96 -16.32 -4.18
CA ALA A 87 23.21 -15.18 -3.30
C ALA A 87 22.07 -14.15 -3.36
N ARG A 88 21.57 -13.86 -4.58
CA ARG A 88 20.43 -12.94 -4.75
C ARG A 88 19.11 -13.51 -4.22
N LEU A 89 18.83 -14.80 -4.42
CA LEU A 89 17.67 -15.46 -3.84
C LEU A 89 17.68 -15.34 -2.31
N TYR A 90 18.82 -15.60 -1.68
CA TYR A 90 18.97 -15.47 -0.23
C TYR A 90 18.64 -14.06 0.26
N ILE A 91 19.21 -13.04 -0.39
CA ILE A 91 18.93 -11.62 -0.06
C ILE A 91 17.44 -11.30 -0.27
N ALA A 92 16.86 -11.72 -1.39
CA ALA A 92 15.45 -11.46 -1.69
C ALA A 92 14.52 -12.14 -0.68
N CYS A 93 14.85 -13.35 -0.21
CA CYS A 93 14.11 -14.02 0.86
C CYS A 93 14.19 -13.25 2.20
N GLN A 94 15.35 -12.71 2.56
CA GLN A 94 15.49 -11.87 3.75
C GLN A 94 14.66 -10.58 3.65
N HIS A 95 14.66 -9.96 2.47
CA HIS A 95 13.81 -8.80 2.20
C HIS A 95 12.32 -9.14 2.24
N SER A 96 11.91 -10.31 1.72
CA SER A 96 10.52 -10.79 1.83
C SER A 96 10.07 -10.90 3.29
N ASP A 97 10.89 -11.49 4.16
CA ASP A 97 10.56 -11.64 5.58
C ASP A 97 10.37 -10.28 6.28
N LYS A 98 11.26 -9.33 5.99
CA LYS A 98 11.12 -7.93 6.45
C LYS A 98 9.79 -7.33 5.96
N LEU A 99 9.52 -7.42 4.66
CA LEU A 99 8.31 -6.84 4.06
C LEU A 99 7.03 -7.44 4.64
N PHE A 100 7.01 -8.75 4.87
CA PHE A 100 5.86 -9.43 5.47
C PHE A 100 5.59 -8.95 6.91
N LYS A 101 6.65 -8.77 7.71
CA LYS A 101 6.55 -8.23 9.08
C LYS A 101 6.02 -6.79 9.11
N GLU A 102 6.38 -5.98 8.12
CA GLU A 102 5.95 -4.59 8.01
C GLU A 102 4.56 -4.43 7.36
N ALA A 103 4.07 -5.44 6.65
CA ALA A 103 2.82 -5.34 5.88
C ALA A 103 1.62 -4.88 6.72
N PRO A 104 1.35 -5.40 7.94
CA PRO A 104 0.20 -4.96 8.73
C PRO A 104 0.23 -3.48 9.09
N SER A 105 1.41 -2.92 9.41
CA SER A 105 1.53 -1.51 9.81
C SER A 105 1.50 -0.56 8.62
N ARG A 106 2.02 -1.00 7.46
CA ARG A 106 2.13 -0.16 6.25
C ARG A 106 0.92 -0.26 5.33
N LEU A 107 0.23 -1.41 5.32
CA LEU A 107 -0.89 -1.68 4.39
C LEU A 107 -2.26 -1.60 5.07
N ASN A 108 -2.49 -2.13 6.28
CA ASN A 108 -3.84 -2.14 6.86
C ASN A 108 -4.56 -0.78 6.86
N PRO A 109 -3.88 0.35 7.14
CA PRO A 109 -4.53 1.66 7.10
C PRO A 109 -5.09 2.06 5.72
N ILE A 110 -4.55 1.54 4.61
CA ILE A 110 -4.98 1.91 3.25
C ILE A 110 -6.44 1.46 2.98
N TYR A 111 -6.85 0.36 3.61
CA TYR A 111 -8.19 -0.23 3.44
C TYR A 111 -9.31 0.59 4.09
N LEU A 112 -8.98 1.62 4.87
CA LEU A 112 -9.96 2.61 5.33
C LEU A 112 -10.42 3.54 4.20
N TYR A 113 -9.62 3.66 3.13
CA TYR A 113 -9.84 4.62 2.05
C TYR A 113 -10.00 3.97 0.68
N TYR A 114 -9.52 2.74 0.50
CA TYR A 114 -9.52 2.04 -0.78
C TYR A 114 -10.02 0.61 -0.62
N ASP A 115 -10.67 0.13 -1.68
CA ASP A 115 -11.06 -1.28 -1.84
C ASP A 115 -10.34 -1.87 -3.06
N PHE A 116 -9.53 -2.89 -2.82
CA PHE A 116 -8.74 -3.58 -3.86
C PHE A 116 -9.33 -4.93 -4.26
N SER A 117 -10.51 -5.30 -3.75
CA SER A 117 -11.14 -6.62 -4.00
C SER A 117 -11.26 -6.96 -5.49
N LYS A 118 -11.54 -5.97 -6.34
CA LYS A 118 -11.61 -6.16 -7.80
C LYS A 118 -10.27 -6.52 -8.43
N VAL A 119 -9.18 -5.92 -7.94
CA VAL A 119 -7.81 -6.22 -8.39
C VAL A 119 -7.44 -7.62 -7.94
N GLU A 120 -7.68 -7.92 -6.65
CA GLU A 120 -7.41 -9.24 -6.07
C GLU A 120 -8.15 -10.36 -6.79
N GLN A 121 -9.43 -10.14 -7.14
CA GLN A 121 -10.22 -11.10 -7.90
C GLN A 121 -9.70 -11.29 -9.33
N ARG A 122 -9.34 -10.19 -10.02
CA ARG A 122 -8.84 -10.24 -11.41
C ARG A 122 -7.59 -11.11 -11.54
N TYR A 123 -6.66 -10.95 -10.60
CA TYR A 123 -5.40 -11.69 -10.62
C TYR A 123 -5.39 -12.92 -9.73
N LYS A 124 -6.56 -13.30 -9.17
CA LYS A 124 -6.72 -14.47 -8.31
C LYS A 124 -5.67 -14.51 -7.20
N SER A 125 -5.58 -13.40 -6.44
CA SER A 125 -4.48 -13.13 -5.50
C SER A 125 -4.14 -14.34 -4.61
N SER A 126 -5.15 -14.93 -3.95
CA SER A 126 -4.95 -16.11 -3.09
C SER A 126 -4.40 -17.31 -3.87
N GLU A 127 -5.00 -17.65 -5.01
CA GLU A 127 -4.56 -18.79 -5.83
C GLU A 127 -3.10 -18.60 -6.29
N SER A 128 -2.71 -17.38 -6.64
CA SER A 128 -1.32 -17.11 -7.05
C SER A 128 -0.31 -17.26 -5.92
N ILE A 129 -0.69 -16.99 -4.66
CA ILE A 129 0.15 -17.26 -3.49
C ILE A 129 0.27 -18.77 -3.27
N ASP A 130 -0.84 -19.50 -3.42
CA ASP A 130 -0.83 -20.96 -3.31
C ASP A 130 0.06 -21.60 -4.38
N GLU A 131 0.02 -21.09 -5.62
CA GLU A 131 0.91 -21.52 -6.71
C GLU A 131 2.39 -21.25 -6.40
N ILE A 132 2.72 -20.07 -5.86
CA ILE A 132 4.09 -19.74 -5.44
C ILE A 132 4.56 -20.72 -4.36
N ASN A 133 3.73 -20.97 -3.34
CA ASN A 133 4.05 -21.86 -2.23
C ASN A 133 4.24 -23.31 -2.68
N ASP A 134 3.36 -23.82 -3.54
CA ASP A 134 3.49 -25.17 -4.12
C ASP A 134 4.82 -25.34 -4.86
N ARG A 135 5.19 -24.35 -5.67
CA ARG A 135 6.46 -24.36 -6.42
C ARG A 135 7.67 -24.32 -5.50
N ILE A 136 7.64 -23.48 -4.47
CA ILE A 136 8.70 -23.41 -3.45
C ILE A 136 8.87 -24.77 -2.75
N ASN A 137 7.77 -25.42 -2.38
CA ASN A 137 7.81 -26.73 -1.72
C ASN A 137 8.39 -27.83 -2.62
N LYS A 138 8.02 -27.83 -3.92
CA LYS A 138 8.60 -28.74 -4.91
C LYS A 138 10.09 -28.52 -5.07
N ILE A 139 10.53 -27.26 -5.19
CA ILE A 139 11.94 -26.88 -5.27
C ILE A 139 12.69 -27.35 -4.02
N ALA A 140 12.17 -27.08 -2.83
CA ALA A 140 12.81 -27.48 -1.58
C ALA A 140 12.99 -29.00 -1.50
N THR A 141 11.96 -29.76 -1.86
CA THR A 141 12.00 -31.23 -1.88
C THR A 141 13.05 -31.75 -2.86
N LEU A 142 13.11 -31.16 -4.06
CA LEU A 142 14.07 -31.55 -5.09
C LEU A 142 15.51 -31.21 -4.70
N VAL A 143 15.74 -30.04 -4.10
CA VAL A 143 17.06 -29.63 -3.59
C VAL A 143 17.55 -30.60 -2.51
N ILE A 144 16.69 -30.99 -1.57
CA ILE A 144 17.03 -31.99 -0.55
C ILE A 144 17.38 -33.34 -1.20
N ARG A 145 16.60 -33.77 -2.20
CA ARG A 145 16.88 -35.01 -2.95
C ARG A 145 18.25 -34.95 -3.63
N ILE A 146 18.55 -33.87 -4.35
CA ILE A 146 19.84 -33.68 -5.03
C ILE A 146 21.00 -33.73 -4.04
N GLN A 147 20.84 -33.14 -2.84
CA GLN A 147 21.85 -33.19 -1.78
C GLN A 147 22.02 -34.58 -1.16
N SER A 148 20.99 -35.42 -1.17
CA SER A 148 21.00 -36.76 -0.59
C SER A 148 21.51 -37.86 -1.53
N VAL A 149 21.52 -37.63 -2.84
CA VAL A 149 22.01 -38.60 -3.84
C VAL A 149 23.53 -38.44 -3.99
N GLU A 150 24.27 -39.12 -3.12
CA GLU A 150 25.67 -39.42 -3.38
C GLU A 150 25.72 -40.48 -4.51
N SER A 151 26.39 -40.15 -5.63
CA SER A 151 27.05 -41.12 -6.54
C SER A 151 26.35 -41.76 -7.76
N ASP A 152 25.26 -41.22 -8.32
CA ASP A 152 24.78 -41.64 -9.66
C ASP A 152 24.65 -40.45 -10.63
N SER A 153 25.61 -40.32 -11.56
CA SER A 153 25.81 -39.11 -12.39
C SER A 153 24.66 -38.81 -13.36
N GLU A 154 23.95 -39.84 -13.82
CA GLU A 154 22.82 -39.71 -14.74
C GLU A 154 21.58 -39.14 -14.02
N SER A 155 21.29 -39.62 -12.80
CA SER A 155 20.17 -39.14 -11.98
C SER A 155 20.31 -37.67 -11.54
N ILE A 156 21.56 -37.20 -11.40
CA ILE A 156 21.89 -35.82 -11.03
C ILE A 156 21.63 -34.87 -12.20
N GLY A 157 21.87 -35.31 -13.44
CA GLY A 157 21.61 -34.53 -14.64
C GLY A 157 20.13 -34.19 -14.80
N ASP A 158 19.28 -35.22 -14.72
CA ASP A 158 17.83 -35.07 -14.82
C ASP A 158 17.26 -34.22 -13.68
N SER A 159 17.73 -34.42 -12.45
CA SER A 159 17.28 -33.64 -11.29
C SER A 159 17.65 -32.16 -11.40
N LYS A 160 18.81 -31.82 -11.99
CA LYS A 160 19.21 -30.42 -12.24
C LYS A 160 18.35 -29.77 -13.32
N GLN A 161 17.98 -30.53 -14.34
CA GLN A 161 17.08 -30.04 -15.39
C GLN A 161 15.68 -29.79 -14.83
N GLU A 162 15.16 -30.70 -14.00
CA GLU A 162 13.89 -30.52 -13.29
C GLU A 162 13.91 -29.27 -12.38
N LEU A 163 15.02 -29.04 -11.67
CA LEU A 163 15.17 -27.85 -10.82
C LEU A 163 15.11 -26.55 -11.64
N LYS A 164 15.78 -26.54 -12.80
CA LYS A 164 15.77 -25.43 -13.75
C LYS A 164 14.34 -25.12 -14.23
N GLU A 165 13.58 -26.14 -14.59
CA GLU A 165 12.19 -25.99 -15.03
C GLU A 165 11.28 -25.49 -13.91
N LEU A 166 11.44 -26.01 -12.69
CA LEU A 166 10.70 -25.52 -11.53
C LEU A 166 11.02 -24.07 -11.17
N LEU A 167 12.28 -23.64 -11.30
CA LEU A 167 12.70 -22.26 -11.05
C LEU A 167 12.12 -21.29 -12.08
N LEU A 168 12.13 -21.65 -13.38
CA LEU A 168 11.38 -20.89 -14.40
C LEU A 168 9.89 -20.86 -14.06
N SER A 169 9.38 -22.03 -13.66
CA SER A 169 8.03 -22.23 -13.16
C SER A 169 7.62 -21.17 -12.14
N LEU A 170 8.48 -21.02 -11.13
CA LEU A 170 8.36 -20.08 -10.02
C LEU A 170 8.51 -18.62 -10.49
N ALA A 171 9.47 -18.33 -11.36
CA ALA A 171 9.68 -16.99 -11.92
C ALA A 171 8.40 -16.45 -12.59
N ASP A 172 7.68 -17.30 -13.32
CA ASP A 172 6.43 -16.93 -13.98
C ASP A 172 5.28 -16.71 -12.99
N SER A 173 5.23 -17.50 -11.91
CA SER A 173 4.18 -17.38 -10.88
C SER A 173 4.20 -16.02 -10.15
N PHE A 174 5.36 -15.34 -10.10
CA PHE A 174 5.45 -13.99 -9.53
C PHE A 174 4.74 -12.91 -10.35
N ASN A 175 4.44 -13.16 -11.63
CA ASN A 175 3.82 -12.15 -12.50
C ASN A 175 2.44 -11.69 -11.99
N SER A 176 1.65 -12.58 -11.42
CA SER A 176 0.35 -12.22 -10.84
C SER A 176 0.50 -11.22 -9.68
N GLN A 177 1.45 -11.47 -8.78
CA GLN A 177 1.75 -10.57 -7.65
C GLN A 177 2.31 -9.23 -8.13
N ILE A 178 3.21 -9.24 -9.12
CA ILE A 178 3.73 -8.04 -9.76
C ILE A 178 2.60 -7.20 -10.37
N ASN A 179 1.68 -7.82 -11.10
CA ASN A 179 0.57 -7.12 -11.75
C ASN A 179 -0.44 -6.56 -10.74
N ILE A 180 -0.73 -7.28 -9.65
CA ILE A 180 -1.53 -6.76 -8.52
C ILE A 180 -0.89 -5.48 -7.99
N ILE A 181 0.41 -5.52 -7.69
CA ILE A 181 1.13 -4.37 -7.13
C ILE A 181 1.10 -3.18 -8.10
N LEU A 182 1.40 -3.41 -9.38
CA LEU A 182 1.38 -2.36 -10.40
C LEU A 182 0.00 -1.72 -10.56
N GLU A 183 -1.07 -2.51 -10.55
CA GLU A 183 -2.42 -1.99 -10.68
C GLU A 183 -2.86 -1.21 -9.43
N ILE A 184 -2.54 -1.69 -8.23
CA ILE A 184 -2.77 -0.94 -6.98
C ILE A 184 -2.01 0.38 -7.00
N GLN A 185 -0.72 0.37 -7.36
CA GLN A 185 0.08 1.61 -7.49
C GLN A 185 -0.53 2.58 -8.50
N ALA A 186 -1.07 2.08 -9.63
CA ALA A 186 -1.74 2.92 -10.62
C ALA A 186 -3.03 3.55 -10.07
N ILE A 187 -3.85 2.78 -9.35
CA ILE A 187 -5.06 3.28 -8.68
C ILE A 187 -4.68 4.40 -7.70
N LEU A 188 -3.71 4.15 -6.82
CA LEU A 188 -3.27 5.12 -5.81
C LEU A 188 -2.71 6.40 -6.43
N ARG A 189 -1.93 6.30 -7.51
CA ARG A 189 -1.37 7.46 -8.23
C ARG A 189 -2.44 8.27 -8.95
N ASN A 190 -3.44 7.63 -9.56
CA ASN A 190 -4.48 8.31 -10.32
C ASN A 190 -5.41 9.11 -9.41
N ASP A 191 -5.76 8.56 -8.24
CA ASP A 191 -6.59 9.26 -7.25
C ASP A 191 -5.87 10.51 -6.71
N TYR A 192 -4.54 10.44 -6.61
CA TYR A 192 -3.70 11.55 -6.18
C TYR A 192 -3.59 12.67 -7.23
N LYS A 193 -3.56 12.33 -8.52
CA LYS A 193 -3.54 13.32 -9.63
C LYS A 193 -4.83 14.13 -9.74
N ILE A 194 -5.96 13.58 -9.31
CA ILE A 194 -7.28 14.25 -9.37
C ILE A 194 -7.46 15.21 -8.17
N SER A 195 -6.59 15.11 -7.16
CA SER A 195 -6.71 15.83 -5.88
C SER A 195 -5.88 17.13 -5.79
N LEU A 196 -5.14 17.49 -6.85
CA LEU A 196 -4.32 18.71 -7.00
C LEU A 196 -4.90 19.61 -8.09
#